data_AF-A0A7H8M8X6-F1
#
_entry.id   AF-A0A7H8M8X6-F1
#
_cell.length_a   1.000
_cell.length_b   1.000
_cell.length_c   1.000
_cell.angle_alpha   90.00
_cell.angle_beta   90.00
_cell.angle_gamma   90.00
#
_symmetry.space_group_name_H-M   'P 1'
#
loop_
_entity.id
_entity.type
_entity.pdbx_description
1 polymer ?
#
loop_
_entity_poly.entity_id
_entity_poly.type
_entity_poly.pdbx_seq_one_letter_code
_entity_poly.pdbx_strand_id
1 'polypeptide(L)' 'MLQSVTRRVTRAIEVMLPTTTADAGCPPDSWQQYKTIGGVCFVRTCSTNGACKVYCGLWGSTNKNNC' A
#
# COMPACT_ATOMS: atom_id res chain seq x y z
N MET A 1 41.78 -16.50 -11.55
CA MET A 1 41.52 -16.44 -10.09
C MET A 1 40.49 -15.40 -9.64
N LEU A 2 40.17 -14.37 -10.45
CA LEU A 2 39.20 -13.32 -10.09
C LEU A 2 37.74 -13.79 -9.90
N GLN A 3 37.28 -14.83 -10.61
CA GLN A 3 35.90 -15.34 -10.50
C GLN A 3 35.54 -15.92 -9.11
N SER A 4 36.54 -16.34 -8.32
CA SER A 4 36.33 -16.93 -7.00
C SER A 4 35.93 -15.87 -5.96
N VAL A 5 36.52 -14.69 -6.03
CA VAL A 5 36.28 -13.60 -5.08
C VAL A 5 34.93 -12.94 -5.34
N THR A 6 34.58 -12.69 -6.60
CA THR A 6 33.28 -12.13 -6.98
C THR A 6 32.12 -13.01 -6.50
N ARG A 7 32.23 -14.33 -6.66
CA ARG A 7 31.21 -15.30 -6.24
C ARG A 7 31.03 -15.37 -4.72
N ARG A 8 32.08 -15.10 -3.93
CA ARG A 8 32.01 -15.06 -2.46
C ARG A 8 31.33 -13.77 -1.96
N VAL A 9 31.61 -12.64 -2.61
CA VAL A 9 31.00 -11.35 -2.27
C VAL A 9 29.50 -11.35 -2.60
N THR A 10 29.07 -11.95 -3.72
CA THR A 10 27.64 -12.03 -4.06
C THR A 10 26.84 -12.80 -3.01
N ARG A 11 27.35 -13.95 -2.55
CA ARG A 11 26.68 -14.73 -1.49
C ARG A 11 26.60 -14.01 -0.15
N ALA A 12 27.62 -13.22 0.20
CA ALA A 12 27.59 -12.44 1.43
C ALA A 12 26.50 -11.36 1.37
N ILE A 13 26.32 -10.72 0.22
CA ILE A 13 25.27 -9.72 0.00
C ILE A 13 23.88 -10.38 0.09
N GLU A 14 23.68 -11.56 -0.50
CA GLU A 14 22.42 -12.32 -0.42
C GLU A 14 22.05 -12.77 1.01
N VAL A 15 23.04 -13.03 1.87
CA VAL A 15 22.80 -13.45 3.27
C VAL A 15 22.63 -12.24 4.21
N MET A 16 23.30 -11.12 3.92
CA MET A 16 23.29 -9.93 4.78
C MET A 16 22.15 -8.96 4.46
N LEU A 17 21.62 -8.96 3.24
CA LEU A 17 20.37 -8.28 2.94
C LEU A 17 19.27 -9.09 3.61
N PRO A 18 18.60 -8.57 4.66
CA PRO A 18 17.38 -9.21 5.10
C PRO A 18 16.51 -9.32 3.86
N THR A 19 16.06 -10.52 3.55
CA THR A 19 14.90 -10.73 2.69
C THR A 19 13.72 -10.15 3.45
N THR A 20 13.66 -8.83 3.54
CA THR A 20 12.41 -8.12 3.71
C THR A 20 11.67 -8.50 2.45
N THR A 21 10.92 -9.60 2.54
CA THR A 21 9.70 -9.76 1.77
C THR A 21 9.04 -8.41 1.94
N ALA A 22 9.12 -7.58 0.90
CA ALA A 22 8.36 -6.35 0.86
C ALA A 22 6.94 -6.83 1.11
N ASP A 23 6.47 -6.61 2.34
CA ASP A 23 5.08 -6.80 2.73
C ASP A 23 4.31 -6.16 1.58
N ALA A 24 3.45 -6.96 0.94
CA ALA A 24 3.08 -6.85 -0.45
C ALA A 24 3.02 -5.38 -0.90
N GLY A 25 3.54 -5.05 -2.09
CA GLY A 25 3.65 -3.68 -2.63
C GLY A 25 2.32 -2.95 -2.87
N CYS A 26 1.32 -3.20 -2.03
CA CYS A 26 0.08 -2.48 -1.90
C CYS A 26 0.44 -1.04 -1.50
N PRO A 27 -0.12 -0.04 -2.20
CA PRO A 27 0.02 1.34 -1.77
C PRO A 27 -0.62 1.47 -0.38
N PRO A 28 0.16 1.84 0.66
CA PRO A 28 -0.36 2.05 2.01
C PRO A 28 -1.19 3.34 2.08
N ASP A 29 -1.11 4.19 1.06
CA ASP A 29 -1.74 5.49 1.02
C ASP A 29 -3.26 5.36 1.15
N SER A 30 -3.80 6.03 2.16
CA SER A 30 -5.24 6.17 2.32
C SER A 30 -5.80 7.10 1.26
N TRP A 31 -6.94 6.75 0.67
CA TRP A 31 -7.67 7.59 -0.28
C TRP A 31 -9.12 7.82 0.16
N GLN A 32 -9.73 8.86 -0.38
CA GLN A 32 -11.14 9.16 -0.15
C GLN A 32 -12.00 8.67 -1.31
N GLN A 33 -13.15 8.08 -0.99
CA GLN A 33 -14.18 7.74 -1.95
C GLN A 33 -15.41 8.60 -1.70
N TYR A 34 -16.00 9.05 -2.80
CA TYR A 34 -17.18 9.91 -2.82
C TYR A 34 -18.32 9.19 -3.52
N LYS A 35 -19.54 9.37 -3.03
CA LYS A 35 -20.75 8.94 -3.73
C LYS A 35 -21.88 9.91 -3.46
N THR A 36 -22.78 10.05 -4.43
CA THR A 36 -23.96 10.90 -4.30
C THR A 36 -25.22 10.03 -4.40
N ILE A 37 -26.07 10.08 -3.38
CA ILE A 37 -27.34 9.34 -3.34
C ILE A 37 -28.46 10.32 -2.99
N GLY A 38 -29.48 10.44 -3.84
CA GLY A 38 -30.62 11.32 -3.58
C GLY A 38 -30.25 12.81 -3.41
N GLY A 39 -29.14 13.26 -4.02
CA GLY A 39 -28.64 14.63 -3.88
C GLY A 39 -27.84 14.89 -2.60
N VAL A 40 -27.66 13.89 -1.73
CA VAL A 40 -26.76 13.95 -0.57
C VAL A 40 -25.42 13.35 -0.95
N CYS A 41 -24.34 14.04 -0.63
CA CYS A 41 -23.01 13.48 -0.84
C CYS A 41 -22.51 12.75 0.40
N PHE A 42 -21.86 11.61 0.15
CA PHE A 42 -21.21 10.80 1.17
C PHE A 42 -19.73 10.64 0.84
N VAL A 43 -18.90 10.68 1.88
CA VAL A 43 -17.47 10.43 1.82
C VAL A 43 -17.10 9.29 2.76
N ARG A 44 -16.11 8.50 2.37
CA ARG A 44 -15.43 7.54 3.26
C ARG A 44 -13.95 7.51 2.97
N THR A 45 -13.15 7.21 3.98
CA THR A 45 -11.71 6.97 3.82
C THR A 45 -11.46 5.47 3.69
N CYS A 46 -10.63 5.09 2.72
CA CYS A 46 -10.19 3.73 2.47
C CYS A 46 -8.66 3.65 2.54
N SER A 47 -8.13 2.49 2.90
CA SER A 47 -6.70 2.19 2.90
C SER A 47 -6.49 0.71 2.60
N THR A 48 -5.24 0.32 2.32
CA THR A 48 -4.86 -1.06 2.04
C THR A 48 -4.00 -1.59 3.18
N ASN A 49 -4.26 -2.81 3.66
CA ASN A 49 -3.35 -3.46 4.62
C ASN A 49 -2.17 -4.15 3.92
N GLY A 50 -1.24 -4.70 4.70
CA GLY A 50 -0.09 -5.49 4.20
C GLY A 50 -0.44 -6.76 3.40
N ALA A 51 -1.72 -7.17 3.41
CA ALA A 51 -2.24 -8.26 2.57
C ALA A 51 -2.95 -7.77 1.30
N CYS A 52 -2.75 -6.52 0.89
CA CYS A 52 -3.39 -5.87 -0.27
C CYS A 52 -4.92 -5.85 -0.22
N LYS A 53 -5.52 -5.99 0.97
CA LYS A 53 -6.96 -5.90 1.13
C LYS A 53 -7.35 -4.47 1.43
N VAL A 54 -8.40 -4.01 0.74
CA VAL A 54 -8.98 -2.69 0.94
C VAL A 54 -9.89 -2.70 2.18
N TYR A 55 -9.64 -1.78 3.09
CA TYR A 55 -10.49 -1.51 4.24
C TYR A 55 -10.99 -0.08 4.14
N CYS A 56 -12.29 0.09 4.25
CA CYS A 56 -12.93 1.40 4.22
C CYS A 56 -13.68 1.65 5.53
N GLY A 57 -13.63 2.90 5.98
CA GLY A 57 -14.48 3.37 7.07
C GLY A 57 -15.96 3.48 6.65
N LEU A 58 -16.77 3.91 7.61
CA LEU A 58 -18.19 4.20 7.41
C LEU A 58 -18.39 5.36 6.42
N TRP A 59 -19.54 5.36 5.75
CA TRP A 59 -19.97 6.50 4.95
C TRP A 59 -20.46 7.64 5.86
N GLY A 60 -19.81 8.79 5.80
CA GLY A 60 -20.28 10.02 6.41
C GLY A 60 -20.92 10.95 5.37
N SER A 61 -21.98 11.67 5.72
CA SER A 61 -22.52 12.72 4.86
C SER A 61 -21.58 13.93 4.86
N THR A 62 -21.28 14.47 3.68
CA THR A 62 -20.49 15.69 3.52
C THR A 62 -21.23 16.72 2.68
N ASN A 63 -20.75 17.96 2.69
CA ASN A 63 -21.29 19.03 1.86
C ASN A 63 -21.09 18.71 0.36
N LYS A 64 -22.04 19.17 -0.48
CA LYS A 64 -21.99 18.98 -1.94
C LYS A 64 -20.71 19.48 -2.60
N ASN A 65 -20.01 20.44 -2.01
CA ASN A 65 -18.79 21.02 -2.61
C ASN A 65 -17.57 20.08 -2.59
N ASN A 66 -17.62 18.98 -1.85
CA ASN A 66 -16.54 17.98 -1.81
C ASN A 66 -16.78 16.83 -2.80
N CYS A 67 -17.76 17.00 -3.68
CA CYS A 67 -18.30 16.04 -4.62
C CYS A 67 -18.69 16.79 -5.91
#